data_AF-A0A948EAX2-F1
#
_entry.id   AF-A0A948EAX2-F1
#
_cell.length_a   1.000
_cell.length_b   1.000
_cell.length_c   1.000
_cell.angle_alpha   90.00
_cell.angle_beta   90.00
_cell.angle_gamma   90.00
#
_symmetry.space_group_name_H-M   'P 1'
#
loop_
_entity.id
_entity.type
_entity.pdbx_description
1 polymer ?
#
loop_
_entity_poly.entity_id
_entity_poly.type
_entity_poly.pdbx_seq_one_letter_code
_entity_poly.pdbx_strand_id
1 'polypeptide(L)'
;LFFNDWWLPNDWSRQICTPDRGTFPAVNMSASASTVMLIGPRGNIYTRLYDFDTGGENSLLEYSYIIDGPSGTTRKLPSEDWRLQPPITEGFITKRITVFQTGKGNAARTLRVEGVLGGERGYFEKGIYDPAWTFVYTGEPRSNPIINDPAHLPPVPEPTEPLDYVLSGTLTKNGQTIEVELTNFNMVCSPADARLYVNGQLVLAGGQPFVLKFHHVHTMVEDIRPLEYWLLGAEGKIQAALIIGDTISQIDDASVRNTLTSFFTNQSVINFVGFVGLNAMEADEIPWDMPFRVPGNEKSFLTGFSLSLSRPAK
;
A
#
# COMPACT_ATOMS: atom_id res chain seq x y z
N LEU A 1 5.85 8.95 2.30
CA LEU A 1 5.72 9.56 3.64
C LEU A 1 6.58 8.78 4.61
N PHE A 2 7.52 9.44 5.31
CA PHE A 2 8.44 8.76 6.23
C PHE A 2 7.83 8.62 7.61
N PHE A 3 8.08 7.49 8.28
CA PHE A 3 7.69 7.25 9.66
C PHE A 3 8.77 6.43 10.37
N ASN A 4 8.72 6.43 11.70
CA ASN A 4 9.56 5.55 12.50
C ASN A 4 8.74 4.92 13.63
N ASP A 5 9.15 3.73 14.06
CA ASP A 5 8.63 3.05 15.24
C ASP A 5 9.71 3.10 16.34
N TRP A 6 9.33 3.57 17.53
CA TRP A 6 10.21 3.68 18.69
C TRP A 6 10.91 2.38 19.14
N TRP A 7 10.43 1.21 18.71
CA TRP A 7 11.07 -0.08 18.99
C TRP A 7 12.08 -0.52 17.93
N LEU A 8 12.20 0.23 16.83
CA LEU A 8 13.10 -0.06 15.71
C LEU A 8 14.30 0.90 15.71
N PRO A 9 15.34 0.60 14.90
CA PRO A 9 16.46 1.52 14.71
C PRO A 9 15.98 2.94 14.42
N ASN A 10 16.60 3.93 15.06
CA ASN A 10 16.23 5.33 14.92
C ASN A 10 16.69 5.89 13.55
N ASP A 11 16.01 5.46 12.49
CA ASP A 11 16.22 5.92 11.13
C ASP A 11 14.92 6.39 10.47
N TRP A 12 15.03 6.95 9.27
CA TRP A 12 13.90 7.41 8.46
C TRP A 12 13.82 6.62 7.15
N SER A 13 14.18 5.33 7.18
CA SER A 13 14.21 4.48 6.00
C SER A 13 12.84 3.92 5.61
N ARG A 14 11.88 3.97 6.54
CA ARG A 14 10.55 3.37 6.41
C ARG A 14 9.58 4.37 5.80
N GLN A 15 8.72 3.89 4.91
CA GLN A 15 7.83 4.74 4.15
C GLN A 15 6.45 4.13 3.99
N ILE A 16 5.44 5.02 4.01
CA ILE A 16 4.06 4.73 3.63
C ILE A 16 3.83 5.38 2.27
N CYS A 17 3.30 4.61 1.32
CA CYS A 17 2.82 5.15 0.05
C CYS A 17 1.69 6.14 0.32
N THR A 18 1.75 7.35 -0.21
CA THR A 18 0.66 8.35 -0.12
C THR A 18 -0.45 8.02 -1.15
N PRO A 19 -1.61 8.71 -1.10
CA PRO A 19 -2.68 8.45 -2.08
C PRO A 19 -2.18 8.59 -3.53
N ASP A 20 -2.96 8.02 -4.45
CA ASP A 20 -2.67 8.07 -5.89
C ASP A 20 -1.26 7.52 -6.23
N ARG A 21 -0.92 6.36 -5.63
CA ARG A 21 0.37 5.67 -5.78
C ARG A 21 1.60 6.57 -5.51
N GLY A 22 1.53 7.40 -4.48
CA GLY A 22 2.65 8.24 -4.10
C GLY A 22 2.65 9.64 -4.72
N THR A 23 1.68 9.96 -5.58
CA THR A 23 1.67 11.21 -6.38
C THR A 23 0.83 12.31 -5.77
N PHE A 24 0.04 12.00 -4.73
CA PHE A 24 -0.81 12.99 -4.07
C PHE A 24 0.01 14.14 -3.44
N PRO A 25 -0.20 15.39 -3.87
CA PRO A 25 0.59 16.53 -3.44
C PRO A 25 0.09 17.06 -2.08
N ALA A 26 0.33 16.33 -1.01
CA ALA A 26 -0.08 16.75 0.34
C ALA A 26 0.59 18.08 0.73
N VAL A 27 -0.20 19.07 1.16
CA VAL A 27 0.29 20.39 1.59
C VAL A 27 0.32 20.54 3.11
N ASN A 28 -0.31 19.62 3.83
CA ASN A 28 -0.19 19.49 5.27
C ASN A 28 -0.56 18.06 5.74
N MET A 29 -0.13 17.72 6.95
CA MET A 29 -0.35 16.42 7.59
C MET A 29 -0.68 16.59 9.06
N SER A 30 -1.52 15.71 9.59
CA SER A 30 -1.73 15.51 11.02
C SER A 30 -1.75 14.01 11.31
N ALA A 31 -1.26 13.59 12.47
CA ALA A 31 -1.26 12.19 12.88
C ALA A 31 -1.66 12.06 14.35
N SER A 32 -2.37 10.97 14.68
CA SER A 32 -2.75 10.61 16.05
C SER A 32 -2.84 9.10 16.19
N ALA A 33 -2.05 8.55 17.12
CA ALA A 33 -1.72 7.11 17.14
C ALA A 33 -1.30 6.65 15.74
N SER A 34 -1.81 5.52 15.27
CA SER A 34 -1.54 4.97 13.94
C SER A 34 -2.36 5.60 12.81
N THR A 35 -3.11 6.67 13.06
CA THR A 35 -3.94 7.31 12.03
C THR A 35 -3.26 8.56 11.48
N VAL A 36 -3.05 8.58 10.16
CA VAL A 36 -2.53 9.73 9.40
C VAL A 36 -3.67 10.41 8.65
N MET A 37 -3.67 11.74 8.65
CA MET A 37 -4.57 12.61 7.88
C MET A 37 -3.72 13.53 6.98
N LEU A 38 -4.02 13.54 5.69
CA LEU A 38 -3.41 14.41 4.69
C LEU A 38 -4.43 15.37 4.11
N ILE A 39 -3.99 16.56 3.74
CA ILE A 39 -4.79 17.52 2.95
C ILE A 39 -4.00 18.00 1.75
N GLY A 40 -4.65 18.03 0.60
CA GLY A 40 -4.09 18.49 -0.67
C GLY A 40 -4.31 20.00 -0.91
N PRO A 41 -3.77 20.57 -1.99
CA PRO A 41 -3.79 22.00 -2.26
C PRO A 41 -5.19 22.55 -2.54
N ARG A 42 -6.16 21.68 -2.84
CA ARG A 42 -7.57 22.04 -3.11
C ARG A 42 -8.54 21.55 -2.06
N GLY A 43 -8.03 21.09 -0.90
CA GLY A 43 -8.87 20.66 0.21
C GLY A 43 -9.34 19.20 0.17
N ASN A 44 -8.87 18.39 -0.79
CA ASN A 44 -9.06 16.94 -0.75
C ASN A 44 -8.36 16.40 0.50
N ILE A 45 -9.09 15.62 1.31
CA ILE A 45 -8.60 15.09 2.57
C ILE A 45 -8.57 13.57 2.49
N TYR A 46 -7.45 12.97 2.86
CA TYR A 46 -7.30 11.53 2.96
C TYR A 46 -6.94 11.12 4.39
N THR A 47 -7.41 9.96 4.82
CA THR A 47 -7.00 9.35 6.09
C THR A 47 -6.60 7.90 5.89
N ARG A 48 -5.64 7.41 6.66
CA ARG A 48 -5.25 6.00 6.67
C ARG A 48 -4.79 5.58 8.05
N LEU A 49 -5.20 4.41 8.52
CA LEU A 49 -4.57 3.72 9.64
C LEU A 49 -3.40 2.91 9.11
N TYR A 50 -2.21 3.19 9.64
CA TYR A 50 -1.00 2.47 9.29
C TYR A 50 0.01 2.60 10.42
N ASP A 51 0.55 1.46 10.85
CA ASP A 51 1.73 1.36 11.72
C ASP A 51 2.55 0.13 11.34
N PHE A 52 3.67 -0.08 12.04
CA PHE A 52 4.57 -1.22 11.85
C PHE A 52 3.86 -2.57 11.89
N ASP A 53 2.94 -2.75 12.84
CA ASP A 53 2.26 -4.02 13.07
C ASP A 53 1.13 -4.27 12.08
N THR A 54 0.35 -3.25 11.74
CA THR A 54 -0.79 -3.34 10.82
C THR A 54 -0.36 -3.30 9.36
N GLY A 55 0.80 -2.69 9.07
CA GLY A 55 1.39 -2.59 7.74
C GLY A 55 2.01 -3.88 7.22
N GLY A 56 2.14 -4.93 8.04
CA GLY A 56 2.75 -6.20 7.62
C GLY A 56 4.27 -6.28 7.81
N GLU A 57 4.86 -5.27 8.45
CA GLU A 57 6.31 -5.12 8.49
C GLU A 57 6.94 -5.87 9.67
N ASN A 58 6.16 -6.23 10.69
CA ASN A 58 6.64 -6.93 11.88
C ASN A 58 6.74 -8.45 11.68
N SER A 59 7.96 -8.96 11.48
CA SER A 59 8.21 -10.39 11.25
C SER A 59 7.93 -11.32 12.44
N LEU A 60 7.45 -10.80 13.57
CA LEU A 60 7.02 -11.59 14.73
C LEU A 60 5.51 -11.82 14.78
N LEU A 61 4.77 -11.31 13.79
CA LEU A 61 3.32 -11.40 13.72
C LEU A 61 2.89 -12.15 12.46
N GLU A 62 1.81 -12.92 12.59
CA GLU A 62 1.25 -13.65 11.46
C GLU A 62 0.33 -12.76 10.61
N TYR A 63 0.48 -12.81 9.29
CA TYR A 63 -0.29 -12.05 8.31
C TYR A 63 -0.87 -12.93 7.22
N SER A 64 -2.03 -12.56 6.70
CA SER A 64 -2.65 -13.24 5.55
C SER A 64 -3.22 -12.23 4.57
N TYR A 65 -3.02 -12.49 3.27
CA TYR A 65 -3.58 -11.70 2.19
C TYR A 65 -4.96 -12.19 1.72
N ILE A 66 -5.44 -13.31 2.23
CA ILE A 66 -6.65 -14.00 1.73
C ILE A 66 -7.79 -14.08 2.74
N ILE A 67 -7.62 -13.51 3.95
CA ILE A 67 -8.68 -13.42 4.96
C ILE A 67 -9.50 -12.12 4.82
N ASP A 68 -10.78 -12.19 5.14
CA ASP A 68 -11.70 -11.05 5.04
C ASP A 68 -11.47 -9.99 6.14
N GLY A 69 -10.92 -10.40 7.29
CA GLY A 69 -10.60 -9.55 8.42
C GLY A 69 -9.63 -10.25 9.39
N PRO A 70 -9.13 -9.55 10.42
CA PRO A 70 -8.26 -10.15 11.43
C PRO A 70 -8.95 -11.37 12.08
N SER A 71 -8.20 -12.47 12.26
CA SER A 71 -8.71 -13.73 12.80
C SER A 71 -7.72 -14.30 13.81
N GLY A 72 -8.13 -14.44 15.07
CA GLY A 72 -7.23 -14.90 16.15
C GLY A 72 -6.00 -14.00 16.26
N THR A 73 -4.82 -14.57 16.01
CA THR A 73 -3.52 -13.86 16.00
C THR A 73 -3.11 -13.37 14.62
N THR A 74 -3.82 -13.78 13.56
CA THR A 74 -3.54 -13.44 12.17
C THR A 74 -4.10 -12.07 11.81
N ARG A 75 -3.25 -11.19 11.31
CA ARG A 75 -3.63 -9.87 10.78
C ARG A 75 -3.93 -9.97 9.29
N LYS A 76 -4.89 -9.16 8.83
CA LYS A 76 -5.21 -9.04 7.41
C LYS A 76 -4.22 -8.11 6.72
N LEU A 77 -3.72 -8.55 5.57
CA LEU A 77 -3.04 -7.74 4.57
C LEU A 77 -3.82 -7.74 3.24
N PRO A 78 -3.58 -6.76 2.35
CA PRO A 78 -2.86 -5.51 2.62
C PRO A 78 -3.54 -4.70 3.74
N SER A 79 -2.81 -3.79 4.36
CA SER A 79 -3.40 -2.84 5.31
C SER A 79 -4.45 -1.98 4.62
N GLU A 80 -5.32 -1.34 5.41
CA GLU A 80 -6.36 -0.48 4.85
C GLU A 80 -5.77 0.62 3.94
N ASP A 81 -6.46 0.88 2.83
CA ASP A 81 -6.05 1.89 1.87
C ASP A 81 -6.39 3.30 2.37
N TRP A 82 -5.86 4.32 1.69
CA TRP A 82 -6.25 5.69 1.92
C TRP A 82 -7.75 5.90 1.66
N ARG A 83 -8.46 6.36 2.68
CA ARG A 83 -9.86 6.76 2.57
C ARG A 83 -9.94 8.24 2.22
N LEU A 84 -10.49 8.54 1.05
CA LEU A 84 -10.95 9.89 0.71
C LEU A 84 -12.09 10.28 1.66
N GLN A 85 -11.96 11.44 2.28
CA GLN A 85 -12.99 12.00 3.15
C GLN A 85 -13.99 12.83 2.33
N PRO A 86 -15.28 12.87 2.74
CA PRO A 86 -16.27 13.74 2.11
C PRO A 86 -15.76 15.19 2.00
N PRO A 87 -15.94 15.86 0.85
CA PRO A 87 -15.49 17.23 0.68
C PRO A 87 -16.26 18.18 1.59
N ILE A 88 -15.61 19.26 2.02
CA ILE A 88 -16.28 20.39 2.66
C ILE A 88 -16.72 21.34 1.53
N THR A 89 -18.01 21.33 1.21
CA THR A 89 -18.59 22.12 0.10
C THR A 89 -19.23 23.42 0.57
N GLU A 90 -19.61 23.50 1.85
CA GLU A 90 -20.23 24.67 2.45
C GLU A 90 -19.15 25.51 3.15
N GLY A 91 -18.59 26.49 2.44
CA GLY A 91 -17.61 27.43 3.00
C GLY A 91 -16.17 27.22 2.49
N PHE A 92 -15.24 27.91 3.15
CA PHE A 92 -13.84 27.98 2.78
C PHE A 92 -12.97 27.31 3.83
N ILE A 93 -11.93 26.59 3.41
CA ILE A 93 -11.02 25.86 4.30
C ILE A 93 -9.57 26.25 4.07
N THR A 94 -8.74 26.00 5.08
CA THR A 94 -7.29 26.16 5.02
C THR A 94 -6.60 24.81 5.06
N LYS A 95 -5.27 24.81 4.93
CA LYS A 95 -4.46 23.62 5.13
C LYS A 95 -4.31 23.19 6.59
N ARG A 96 -4.81 23.95 7.57
CA ARG A 96 -4.65 23.62 9.00
C ARG A 96 -5.65 22.53 9.39
N ILE A 97 -5.12 21.32 9.56
CA ILE A 97 -5.89 20.13 9.88
C ILE A 97 -5.45 19.53 11.21
N THR A 98 -6.35 18.77 11.85
CA THR A 98 -6.01 17.99 13.04
C THR A 98 -6.83 16.71 13.07
N VAL A 99 -6.19 15.59 13.37
CA VAL A 99 -6.84 14.36 13.80
C VAL A 99 -6.47 14.08 15.24
N PHE A 100 -7.42 13.65 16.08
CA PHE A 100 -7.14 13.24 17.45
C PHE A 100 -8.08 12.13 17.91
N GLN A 101 -7.59 11.28 18.79
CA GLN A 101 -8.37 10.21 19.41
C GLN A 101 -9.39 10.77 20.40
N THR A 102 -10.61 10.23 20.36
CA THR A 102 -11.70 10.60 21.27
C THR A 102 -12.18 9.45 22.15
N GLY A 103 -11.57 8.26 22.00
CA GLY A 103 -11.96 7.07 22.74
C GLY A 103 -11.23 5.81 22.28
N LYS A 104 -11.81 4.64 22.56
CA LYS A 104 -11.25 3.32 22.24
C LYS A 104 -11.61 2.86 20.82
N GLY A 105 -10.81 1.95 20.26
CA GLY A 105 -11.00 1.37 18.93
C GLY A 105 -10.43 2.22 17.82
N ASN A 106 -10.63 1.85 16.55
CA ASN A 106 -10.12 2.57 15.36
C ASN A 106 -11.04 3.67 14.82
N ALA A 107 -12.33 3.63 15.18
CA ALA A 107 -13.32 4.62 14.75
C ALA A 107 -13.36 5.88 15.64
N ALA A 108 -12.82 5.83 16.86
CA ALA A 108 -12.89 6.93 17.82
C ALA A 108 -11.84 8.01 17.53
N ARG A 109 -12.02 8.73 16.42
CA ARG A 109 -11.24 9.92 16.05
C ARG A 109 -12.14 11.03 15.55
N THR A 110 -11.79 12.26 15.87
CA THR A 110 -12.36 13.48 15.27
C THR A 110 -11.37 14.06 14.29
N LEU A 111 -11.86 14.44 13.11
CA LEU A 111 -11.13 15.22 12.11
C LEU A 111 -11.55 16.68 12.24
N ARG A 112 -10.60 17.60 12.16
CA ARG A 112 -10.83 19.05 12.14
C ARG A 112 -10.10 19.71 10.99
N VAL A 113 -10.75 20.72 10.40
CA VAL A 113 -10.22 21.56 9.33
C VAL A 113 -10.56 23.01 9.63
N GLU A 114 -9.56 23.87 9.82
CA GLU A 114 -9.78 25.30 9.98
C GLU A 114 -10.49 25.88 8.74
N GLY A 115 -11.46 26.77 8.97
CA GLY A 115 -12.22 27.33 7.87
C GLY A 115 -13.13 28.50 8.25
N VAL A 116 -13.96 28.87 7.28
CA VAL A 116 -14.91 29.98 7.32
C VAL A 116 -16.23 29.54 6.71
N LEU A 117 -17.34 29.78 7.41
CA LEU A 117 -18.70 29.51 6.92
C LEU A 117 -19.55 30.78 7.07
N GLY A 118 -20.14 31.26 5.98
CA GLY A 118 -20.99 32.46 6.03
C GLY A 118 -20.28 33.74 6.53
N GLY A 119 -18.96 33.81 6.40
CA GLY A 119 -18.13 34.91 6.94
C GLY A 119 -17.63 34.68 8.36
N GLU A 120 -18.17 33.68 9.08
CA GLU A 120 -17.78 33.34 10.44
C GLU A 120 -16.56 32.43 10.47
N ARG A 121 -15.66 32.63 11.44
CA ARG A 121 -14.39 31.90 11.57
C ARG A 121 -14.47 30.78 12.61
N GLY A 122 -13.85 29.65 12.28
CA GLY A 122 -13.93 28.45 13.09
C GLY A 122 -13.25 27.25 12.44
N TYR A 123 -13.80 26.08 12.66
CA TYR A 123 -13.36 24.86 12.00
C TYR A 123 -14.53 23.94 11.68
N PHE A 124 -14.38 23.14 10.63
CA PHE A 124 -15.25 22.03 10.33
C PHE A 124 -14.76 20.81 11.11
N GLU A 125 -15.66 20.07 11.73
CA GLU A 125 -15.35 18.80 12.37
C GLU A 125 -16.33 17.68 12.03
N LYS A 126 -15.84 16.45 12.14
CA LYS A 126 -16.64 15.23 12.06
C LYS A 126 -15.89 14.04 12.67
N GLY A 127 -16.60 12.96 12.98
CA GLY A 127 -15.95 11.67 13.20
C GLY A 127 -15.27 11.15 11.92
N ILE A 128 -14.21 10.35 12.07
CA ILE A 128 -13.43 9.83 10.93
C ILE A 128 -14.29 9.09 9.88
N TYR A 129 -15.38 8.46 10.31
CA TYR A 129 -16.29 7.72 9.43
C TYR A 129 -17.64 8.40 9.21
N ASP A 130 -17.91 9.51 9.88
CA ASP A 130 -19.15 10.27 9.69
C ASP A 130 -19.20 10.88 8.28
N PRO A 131 -20.40 10.96 7.67
CA PRO A 131 -20.55 11.40 6.28
C PRO A 131 -20.53 12.92 6.12
N ALA A 132 -20.83 13.68 7.18
CA ALA A 132 -21.06 15.12 7.11
C ALA A 132 -20.15 15.89 8.06
N TRP A 133 -19.82 17.11 7.68
CA TRP A 133 -19.05 18.06 8.49
C TRP A 133 -20.00 18.99 9.25
N THR A 134 -19.65 19.31 10.49
CA THR A 134 -20.32 20.35 11.28
C THR A 134 -19.36 21.51 11.49
N PHE A 135 -19.81 22.75 11.29
CA PHE A 135 -19.00 23.92 11.55
C PHE A 135 -19.10 24.33 13.03
N VAL A 136 -17.96 24.57 13.66
CA VAL A 136 -17.85 25.06 15.03
C VAL A 136 -17.25 26.45 14.99
N TYR A 137 -18.03 27.45 15.42
CA TYR A 137 -17.57 28.81 15.56
C TYR A 137 -16.56 28.93 16.70
N THR A 138 -15.46 29.65 16.44
CA THR A 138 -14.50 30.00 17.49
C THR A 138 -14.30 31.51 17.61
N GLY A 139 -14.59 32.28 16.56
CA GLY A 139 -14.31 33.72 16.51
C GLY A 139 -12.83 34.07 16.35
N GLU A 140 -11.94 33.09 16.56
CA GLU A 140 -10.50 33.25 16.49
C GLU A 140 -10.01 33.65 15.09
N PRO A 141 -8.90 34.40 15.00
CA PRO A 141 -8.26 34.68 13.73
C PRO A 141 -7.83 33.39 13.03
N ARG A 142 -8.02 33.36 11.72
CA ARG A 142 -7.54 32.28 10.87
C ARG A 142 -6.02 32.32 10.77
N SER A 143 -5.39 31.15 10.87
CA SER A 143 -3.93 31.01 10.87
C SER A 143 -3.32 30.80 9.48
N ASN A 144 -4.10 30.30 8.50
CA ASN A 144 -3.60 29.95 7.16
C ASN A 144 -4.47 30.52 6.02
N PRO A 145 -3.92 30.71 4.81
CA PRO A 145 -4.67 31.06 3.60
C PRO A 145 -5.78 30.06 3.24
N ILE A 146 -6.78 30.53 2.48
CA ILE A 146 -7.86 29.67 1.98
C ILE A 146 -7.28 28.88 0.81
N ILE A 147 -7.61 27.59 0.72
CA ILE A 147 -7.07 26.69 -0.31
C ILE A 147 -8.12 26.17 -1.30
N ASN A 148 -9.41 26.35 -1.00
CA ASN A 148 -10.52 25.91 -1.85
C ASN A 148 -11.34 27.08 -2.43
N ASP A 149 -10.82 28.31 -2.42
CA ASP A 149 -11.49 29.46 -3.03
C ASP A 149 -11.48 29.32 -4.55
N PRO A 150 -12.64 29.16 -5.23
CA PRO A 150 -12.70 29.01 -6.69
C PRO A 150 -12.05 30.17 -7.45
N ALA A 151 -12.05 31.38 -6.88
CA ALA A 151 -11.44 32.56 -7.50
C ALA A 151 -9.90 32.58 -7.38
N HIS A 152 -9.34 31.81 -6.44
CA HIS A 152 -7.92 31.81 -6.12
C HIS A 152 -7.37 30.40 -5.93
N LEU A 153 -7.91 29.40 -6.64
CA LEU A 153 -7.40 28.04 -6.55
C LEU A 153 -5.93 28.02 -6.98
N PRO A 154 -5.06 27.33 -6.23
CA PRO A 154 -3.73 27.06 -6.74
C PRO A 154 -3.85 26.29 -8.07
N PRO A 155 -2.87 26.47 -8.98
CA PRO A 155 -2.74 25.62 -10.15
C PRO A 155 -2.87 24.16 -9.73
N VAL A 156 -3.57 23.34 -10.53
CA VAL A 156 -3.48 21.90 -10.34
C VAL A 156 -1.99 21.57 -10.46
N PRO A 157 -1.37 20.92 -9.46
CA PRO A 157 0.01 20.46 -9.63
C PRO A 157 0.07 19.60 -10.88
N GLU A 158 1.11 19.79 -11.68
CA GLU A 158 1.33 18.92 -12.85
C GLU A 158 1.26 17.45 -12.41
N PRO A 159 0.57 16.58 -13.16
CA PRO A 159 0.55 15.16 -12.87
C PRO A 159 1.99 14.67 -12.69
N THR A 160 2.30 14.21 -11.48
CA THR A 160 3.58 13.58 -11.22
C THR A 160 3.38 12.11 -11.50
N GLU A 161 4.20 11.53 -12.39
CA GLU A 161 4.16 10.10 -12.62
C GLU A 161 4.59 9.37 -11.34
N PRO A 162 3.93 8.26 -10.96
CA PRO A 162 4.40 7.39 -9.89
C PRO A 162 5.85 6.96 -10.16
N LEU A 163 6.62 6.71 -9.08
CA LEU A 163 7.96 6.12 -9.17
C LEU A 163 7.93 4.62 -9.51
N ASP A 164 6.93 4.22 -10.28
CA ASP A 164 6.70 2.85 -10.72
C ASP A 164 7.77 2.45 -11.75
N TYR A 165 8.12 1.18 -11.76
CA TYR A 165 9.02 0.60 -12.74
C TYR A 165 8.68 -0.85 -13.02
N VAL A 166 9.16 -1.33 -14.16
CA VAL A 166 8.95 -2.72 -14.59
C VAL A 166 10.05 -3.61 -14.01
N LEU A 167 9.63 -4.78 -13.52
CA LEU A 167 10.51 -5.89 -13.20
C LEU A 167 10.05 -7.12 -13.97
N SER A 168 10.94 -7.79 -14.69
CA SER A 168 10.61 -8.98 -15.48
C SER A 168 11.61 -10.10 -15.19
N GLY A 169 11.14 -11.33 -15.26
CA GLY A 169 11.97 -12.50 -15.02
C GLY A 169 11.13 -13.75 -14.89
N THR A 170 11.43 -14.59 -13.89
CA THR A 170 10.89 -15.94 -13.83
C THR A 170 10.33 -16.29 -12.45
N LEU A 171 9.29 -17.12 -12.47
CA LEU A 171 8.77 -17.83 -11.31
C LEU A 171 9.00 -19.32 -11.55
N THR A 172 9.74 -19.95 -10.65
CA THR A 172 10.19 -21.35 -10.78
C THR A 172 9.65 -22.20 -9.65
N LYS A 173 9.22 -23.42 -9.98
CA LYS A 173 8.81 -24.47 -9.04
C LYS A 173 9.14 -25.83 -9.62
N ASN A 174 9.87 -26.67 -8.88
CA ASN A 174 10.21 -28.04 -9.31
C ASN A 174 10.85 -28.14 -10.70
N GLY A 175 11.70 -27.17 -11.04
CA GLY A 175 12.34 -27.08 -12.35
C GLY A 175 11.41 -26.68 -13.50
N GLN A 176 10.12 -26.47 -13.23
CA GLN A 176 9.21 -25.80 -14.15
C GLN A 176 9.35 -24.30 -13.94
N THR A 177 9.35 -23.55 -15.04
CA THR A 177 9.52 -22.11 -15.02
C THR A 177 8.48 -21.46 -15.92
N ILE A 178 7.87 -20.38 -15.42
CA ILE A 178 7.07 -19.44 -16.20
C ILE A 178 7.69 -18.06 -16.10
N GLU A 179 7.41 -17.20 -17.08
CA GLU A 179 7.87 -15.81 -17.04
C GLU A 179 6.84 -14.93 -16.36
N VAL A 180 7.32 -13.93 -15.62
CA VAL A 180 6.50 -12.97 -14.87
C VAL A 180 7.01 -11.56 -15.13
N GLU A 181 6.07 -10.62 -15.32
CA GLU A 181 6.34 -9.19 -15.42
C GLU A 181 5.50 -8.43 -14.39
N LEU A 182 6.15 -7.64 -13.54
CA LEU A 182 5.52 -6.67 -12.66
C LEU A 182 5.53 -5.30 -13.35
N THR A 183 4.38 -4.81 -13.82
CA THR A 183 4.34 -3.65 -14.73
C THR A 183 4.40 -2.28 -14.05
N ASN A 184 4.02 -2.22 -12.79
CA ASN A 184 3.95 -1.00 -11.98
C ASN A 184 4.52 -1.27 -10.58
N PHE A 185 5.66 -1.96 -10.52
CA PHE A 185 6.32 -2.20 -9.25
C PHE A 185 6.83 -0.90 -8.65
N ASN A 186 6.68 -0.73 -7.34
CA ASN A 186 7.07 0.46 -6.62
C ASN A 186 7.67 0.07 -5.28
N MET A 187 8.81 0.64 -4.90
CA MET A 187 9.48 0.27 -3.65
C MET A 187 8.61 0.53 -2.40
N VAL A 188 7.65 1.43 -2.46
CA VAL A 188 6.83 1.86 -1.31
C VAL A 188 5.34 1.54 -1.51
N CYS A 189 4.87 1.51 -2.76
CA CYS A 189 3.45 1.33 -3.09
C CYS A 189 3.14 -0.11 -3.50
N SER A 190 2.10 -0.68 -2.90
CA SER A 190 1.63 -2.04 -3.15
C SER A 190 0.11 -2.01 -3.38
N PRO A 191 -0.47 -2.89 -4.24
CA PRO A 191 0.18 -3.93 -5.05
C PRO A 191 0.83 -3.43 -6.35
N ALA A 192 1.61 -4.31 -6.97
CA ALA A 192 1.95 -4.29 -8.38
C ALA A 192 1.06 -5.29 -9.17
N ASP A 193 0.93 -5.06 -10.46
CA ASP A 193 0.24 -5.92 -11.42
C ASP A 193 1.24 -6.93 -12.00
N ALA A 194 0.95 -8.22 -11.80
CA ALA A 194 1.76 -9.32 -12.29
C ALA A 194 1.12 -9.95 -13.52
N ARG A 195 1.80 -9.82 -14.67
CA ARG A 195 1.48 -10.52 -15.91
C ARG A 195 2.27 -11.81 -16.00
N LEU A 196 1.65 -12.84 -16.53
CA LEU A 196 2.27 -14.15 -16.73
C LEU A 196 2.48 -14.41 -18.21
N TYR A 197 3.58 -15.09 -18.54
CA TYR A 197 3.81 -15.62 -19.88
C TYR A 197 4.13 -17.09 -19.80
N VAL A 198 3.50 -17.85 -20.69
CA VAL A 198 3.72 -19.30 -20.85
C VAL A 198 4.28 -19.51 -22.25
N ASN A 199 5.47 -20.11 -22.34
CA ASN A 199 6.20 -20.28 -23.60
C ASN A 199 6.40 -18.97 -24.37
N GLY A 200 6.71 -17.88 -23.66
CA GLY A 200 6.88 -16.54 -24.23
C GLY A 200 5.59 -15.84 -24.70
N GLN A 201 4.42 -16.45 -24.50
CA GLN A 201 3.12 -15.84 -24.86
C GLN A 201 2.42 -15.29 -23.63
N LEU A 202 1.98 -14.02 -23.73
CA LEU A 202 1.20 -13.36 -22.69
C LEU A 202 -0.10 -14.12 -22.44
N VAL A 203 -0.39 -14.42 -21.18
CA VAL A 203 -1.62 -15.07 -20.76
C VAL A 203 -2.78 -14.06 -20.82
N LEU A 204 -3.90 -14.46 -21.42
CA LEU A 204 -5.09 -13.62 -21.60
C LEU A 204 -6.31 -14.21 -20.88
N ALA A 205 -7.22 -13.31 -20.48
CA ALA A 205 -8.57 -13.62 -20.00
C ALA A 205 -9.55 -12.59 -20.57
N GLY A 206 -10.59 -13.06 -21.26
CA GLY A 206 -11.53 -12.18 -21.97
C GLY A 206 -10.87 -11.35 -23.07
N GLY A 207 -9.78 -11.83 -23.68
CA GLY A 207 -9.00 -11.10 -24.68
C GLY A 207 -8.15 -9.96 -24.12
N GLN A 208 -8.05 -9.81 -22.79
CA GLN A 208 -7.20 -8.84 -22.11
C GLN A 208 -6.06 -9.54 -21.37
N PRO A 209 -4.95 -8.85 -21.06
CA PRO A 209 -3.90 -9.40 -20.21
C PRO A 209 -4.47 -9.96 -18.91
N PHE A 210 -4.18 -11.23 -18.62
CA PHE A 210 -4.49 -11.83 -17.33
C PHE A 210 -3.52 -11.29 -16.28
N VAL A 211 -4.05 -10.63 -15.25
CA VAL A 211 -3.27 -9.91 -14.25
C VAL A 211 -3.56 -10.44 -12.86
N LEU A 212 -2.51 -10.89 -12.18
CA LEU A 212 -2.53 -11.20 -10.75
C LEU A 212 -2.05 -9.99 -9.94
N LYS A 213 -2.38 -9.96 -8.65
CA LYS A 213 -1.87 -8.92 -7.74
C LYS A 213 -0.65 -9.42 -6.99
N PHE A 214 0.44 -8.67 -7.08
CA PHE A 214 1.65 -8.89 -6.32
C PHE A 214 1.74 -7.84 -5.21
N HIS A 215 1.48 -8.28 -3.98
CA HIS A 215 1.67 -7.44 -2.80
C HIS A 215 3.09 -7.57 -2.26
N HIS A 216 3.58 -6.50 -1.64
CA HIS A 216 4.86 -6.52 -0.93
C HIS A 216 4.87 -5.46 0.15
N VAL A 217 5.66 -5.74 1.19
CA VAL A 217 5.94 -4.85 2.32
C VAL A 217 7.40 -5.03 2.71
N HIS A 218 8.06 -3.96 3.15
CA HIS A 218 9.37 -4.09 3.76
C HIS A 218 9.24 -4.83 5.09
N THR A 219 10.20 -5.66 5.44
CA THR A 219 10.19 -6.33 6.74
C THR A 219 10.86 -5.48 7.81
N MET A 220 10.82 -6.00 9.04
CA MET A 220 11.51 -5.47 10.20
C MET A 220 12.97 -5.11 9.85
N VAL A 221 13.34 -3.89 10.24
CA VAL A 221 14.66 -3.31 10.03
C VAL A 221 15.45 -3.52 11.31
N GLU A 222 16.61 -4.16 11.22
CA GLU A 222 17.44 -4.50 12.39
C GLU A 222 18.60 -3.53 12.58
N ASP A 223 18.98 -2.80 11.52
CA ASP A 223 20.10 -1.86 11.50
C ASP A 223 19.69 -0.51 10.90
N ILE A 224 20.37 0.57 11.29
CA ILE A 224 20.15 1.90 10.73
C ILE A 224 20.46 1.89 9.23
N ARG A 225 19.52 2.39 8.42
CA ARG A 225 19.70 2.59 6.98
C ARG A 225 19.68 4.07 6.63
N PRO A 226 20.39 4.49 5.56
CA PRO A 226 20.24 5.83 5.02
C PRO A 226 18.79 6.13 4.61
N LEU A 227 18.43 7.41 4.67
CA LEU A 227 17.21 7.92 4.03
C LEU A 227 17.23 7.49 2.56
N GLU A 228 16.13 6.91 2.09
CA GLU A 228 16.00 6.44 0.68
C GLU A 228 17.13 5.48 0.24
N TYR A 229 17.59 4.59 1.14
CA TYR A 229 18.66 3.62 0.88
C TYR A 229 18.54 2.89 -0.47
N TRP A 230 17.33 2.62 -0.94
CA TRP A 230 17.09 1.94 -2.21
C TRP A 230 17.42 2.78 -3.45
N LEU A 231 17.33 4.11 -3.37
CA LEU A 231 17.84 5.03 -4.39
C LEU A 231 19.37 5.06 -4.42
N LEU A 232 20.01 4.71 -3.30
CA LEU A 232 21.46 4.55 -3.18
C LEU A 232 21.94 3.15 -3.60
N GLY A 233 21.04 2.32 -4.13
CA GLY A 233 21.36 0.97 -4.62
C GLY A 233 21.38 -0.12 -3.54
N ALA A 234 21.05 0.19 -2.29
CA ALA A 234 20.94 -0.83 -1.25
C ALA A 234 19.61 -1.60 -1.35
N GLU A 235 19.66 -2.89 -1.08
CA GLU A 235 18.49 -3.77 -1.11
C GLU A 235 17.69 -3.70 0.20
N GLY A 236 16.39 -3.92 0.11
CA GLY A 236 15.49 -4.06 1.25
C GLY A 236 15.00 -5.49 1.39
N LYS A 237 14.98 -6.00 2.62
CA LYS A 237 14.27 -7.23 2.95
C LYS A 237 12.77 -7.00 2.79
N ILE A 238 12.09 -7.90 2.07
CA ILE A 238 10.65 -7.84 1.84
C ILE A 238 9.95 -9.13 2.22
N GLN A 239 8.66 -8.98 2.54
CA GLN A 239 7.67 -10.04 2.50
C GLN A 239 6.68 -9.68 1.38
N ALA A 240 6.34 -10.65 0.56
CA ALA A 240 5.48 -10.44 -0.59
C ALA A 240 4.43 -11.55 -0.74
N ALA A 241 3.42 -11.32 -1.56
CA ALA A 241 2.40 -12.29 -1.88
C ALA A 241 1.92 -12.14 -3.31
N LEU A 242 1.91 -13.23 -4.07
CA LEU A 242 1.22 -13.31 -5.35
C LEU A 242 -0.17 -13.90 -5.13
N ILE A 243 -1.21 -13.09 -5.34
CA ILE A 243 -2.61 -13.49 -5.16
C ILE A 243 -3.10 -14.16 -6.43
N ILE A 244 -3.45 -15.44 -6.32
CA ILE A 244 -3.92 -16.27 -7.42
C ILE A 244 -5.44 -16.38 -7.37
N GLY A 245 -5.99 -16.76 -6.21
CA GLY A 245 -7.42 -17.04 -6.02
C GLY A 245 -7.99 -18.02 -7.05
N ASP A 246 -9.29 -17.91 -7.34
CA ASP A 246 -9.96 -18.73 -8.36
C ASP A 246 -9.83 -18.15 -9.79
N THR A 247 -8.97 -17.15 -9.97
CA THR A 247 -8.90 -16.34 -11.20
C THR A 247 -8.36 -17.11 -12.40
N ILE A 248 -7.55 -18.16 -12.18
CA ILE A 248 -7.00 -19.01 -13.27
C ILE A 248 -8.14 -19.56 -14.15
N SER A 249 -9.31 -19.83 -13.58
CA SER A 249 -10.48 -20.32 -14.33
C SER A 249 -10.93 -19.39 -15.47
N GLN A 250 -10.55 -18.11 -15.42
CA GLN A 250 -10.91 -17.07 -16.39
C GLN A 250 -9.99 -17.02 -17.61
N ILE A 251 -8.86 -17.73 -17.60
CA ILE A 251 -7.88 -17.72 -18.70
C ILE A 251 -8.48 -18.27 -19.98
N ASP A 252 -8.30 -17.61 -21.11
CA ASP A 252 -8.94 -17.95 -22.39
C ASP A 252 -8.47 -19.30 -22.94
N ASP A 253 -7.15 -19.50 -23.03
CA ASP A 253 -6.56 -20.70 -23.59
C ASP A 253 -6.60 -21.85 -22.56
N ALA A 254 -7.31 -22.94 -22.91
CA ALA A 254 -7.49 -24.09 -22.03
C ALA A 254 -6.17 -24.84 -21.72
N SER A 255 -5.21 -24.87 -22.67
CA SER A 255 -3.90 -25.48 -22.46
C SER A 255 -3.06 -24.67 -21.47
N VAL A 256 -3.05 -23.34 -21.64
CA VAL A 256 -2.38 -22.42 -20.71
C VAL A 256 -3.04 -22.49 -19.33
N ARG A 257 -4.38 -22.51 -19.28
CA ARG A 257 -5.14 -22.66 -18.03
C ARG A 257 -4.76 -23.95 -17.28
N ASN A 258 -4.72 -25.09 -17.98
CA ASN A 258 -4.34 -26.37 -17.38
C ASN A 258 -2.88 -26.35 -16.88
N THR A 259 -1.99 -25.74 -17.66
CA THR A 259 -0.58 -25.57 -17.29
C THR A 259 -0.44 -24.78 -15.99
N LEU A 260 -1.08 -23.62 -15.90
CA LEU A 260 -1.02 -22.77 -14.71
C LEU A 260 -1.76 -23.38 -13.52
N THR A 261 -2.88 -24.08 -13.73
CA THR A 261 -3.57 -24.82 -12.67
C THR A 261 -2.64 -25.88 -12.05
N SER A 262 -1.91 -26.62 -12.88
CA SER A 262 -0.91 -27.59 -12.42
C SER A 262 0.26 -26.92 -11.70
N PHE A 263 0.81 -25.85 -12.29
CA PHE A 263 1.96 -25.11 -11.77
C PHE A 263 1.68 -24.54 -10.37
N PHE A 264 0.52 -23.89 -10.20
CA PHE A 264 0.09 -23.34 -8.92
C PHE A 264 -0.50 -24.38 -7.96
N THR A 265 -0.85 -25.57 -8.44
CA THR A 265 -1.37 -26.69 -7.61
C THR A 265 -2.58 -26.26 -6.75
N ASN A 266 -3.47 -25.46 -7.32
CA ASN A 266 -4.65 -24.88 -6.65
C ASN A 266 -4.33 -24.00 -5.42
N GLN A 267 -3.13 -23.43 -5.33
CA GLN A 267 -2.85 -22.41 -4.32
C GLN A 267 -3.63 -21.13 -4.62
N SER A 268 -4.24 -20.54 -3.59
CA SER A 268 -4.88 -19.23 -3.68
C SER A 268 -3.88 -18.08 -3.53
N VAL A 269 -2.72 -18.33 -2.92
CA VAL A 269 -1.66 -17.36 -2.67
C VAL A 269 -0.31 -18.07 -2.58
N ILE A 270 0.73 -17.41 -3.08
CA ILE A 270 2.12 -17.75 -2.77
C ILE A 270 2.71 -16.60 -1.97
N ASN A 271 3.17 -16.87 -0.76
CA ASN A 271 3.83 -15.89 0.09
C ASN A 271 5.34 -16.03 -0.04
N PHE A 272 6.04 -14.92 -0.25
CA PHE A 272 7.49 -14.87 -0.44
C PHE A 272 8.19 -14.09 0.67
N VAL A 273 9.45 -14.42 0.90
CA VAL A 273 10.43 -13.61 1.63
C VAL A 273 11.67 -13.45 0.76
N GLY A 274 12.29 -12.27 0.77
CA GLY A 274 13.43 -12.03 -0.10
C GLY A 274 14.00 -10.63 0.01
N PHE A 275 14.71 -10.25 -1.04
CA PHE A 275 15.35 -8.95 -1.19
C PHE A 275 14.87 -8.27 -2.47
N VAL A 276 14.69 -6.96 -2.39
CA VAL A 276 14.41 -6.13 -3.57
C VAL A 276 15.24 -4.85 -3.53
N GLY A 277 15.81 -4.53 -4.67
CA GLY A 277 16.48 -3.26 -4.94
C GLY A 277 15.85 -2.54 -6.11
N LEU A 278 16.52 -1.48 -6.54
CA LEU A 278 16.08 -0.69 -7.69
C LEU A 278 16.09 -1.53 -8.99
N ASN A 279 17.03 -2.47 -9.13
CA ASN A 279 17.28 -3.18 -10.38
C ASN A 279 16.86 -4.64 -10.40
N ALA A 280 16.63 -5.27 -9.24
CA ALA A 280 16.33 -6.69 -9.15
C ALA A 280 15.52 -7.03 -7.91
N MET A 281 14.87 -8.19 -7.95
CA MET A 281 14.18 -8.82 -6.85
C MET A 281 14.48 -10.32 -6.87
N GLU A 282 14.87 -10.85 -5.73
CA GLU A 282 15.04 -12.29 -5.50
C GLU A 282 14.23 -12.65 -4.26
N ALA A 283 13.29 -13.58 -4.40
CA ALA A 283 12.43 -13.99 -3.29
C ALA A 283 12.03 -15.47 -3.40
N ASP A 284 12.02 -16.15 -2.26
CA ASP A 284 11.63 -17.55 -2.16
C ASP A 284 10.32 -17.67 -1.37
N GLU A 285 9.53 -18.70 -1.66
CA GLU A 285 8.32 -19.01 -0.91
C GLU A 285 8.67 -19.20 0.57
N ILE A 286 7.85 -18.60 1.45
CA ILE A 286 8.07 -18.66 2.91
C ILE A 286 8.04 -20.12 3.38
N PRO A 287 9.15 -20.63 3.95
CA PRO A 287 9.23 -22.00 4.41
C PRO A 287 8.46 -22.24 5.73
N TRP A 288 8.19 -23.51 6.03
CA TRP A 288 7.47 -23.93 7.24
C TRP A 288 8.15 -23.56 8.56
N ASP A 289 9.48 -23.45 8.56
CA ASP A 289 10.28 -23.09 9.73
C ASP A 289 10.25 -21.59 10.06
N MET A 290 9.52 -20.77 9.29
CA MET A 290 9.18 -19.39 9.62
C MET A 290 7.71 -19.27 10.08
N PRO A 291 7.36 -19.68 11.32
CA PRO A 291 5.97 -19.75 11.78
C PRO A 291 5.28 -18.39 11.81
N PHE A 292 5.97 -17.33 12.27
CA PHE A 292 5.39 -16.02 12.57
C PHE A 292 5.25 -15.07 11.38
N ARG A 293 4.90 -15.57 10.18
CA ARG A 293 4.78 -14.72 8.99
C ARG A 293 3.45 -14.87 8.26
N VAL A 294 3.06 -16.12 8.01
CA VAL A 294 1.80 -16.45 7.33
C VAL A 294 1.19 -17.72 7.93
N PRO A 295 -0.13 -17.90 7.84
CA PRO A 295 -0.80 -19.12 8.28
C PRO A 295 -0.21 -20.38 7.65
N GLY A 296 -0.23 -21.50 8.39
CA GLY A 296 0.32 -22.77 7.90
C GLY A 296 -0.35 -23.26 6.60
N ASN A 297 -1.65 -23.03 6.43
CA ASN A 297 -2.37 -23.39 5.20
C ASN A 297 -2.00 -22.50 3.99
N GLU A 298 -1.16 -21.48 4.18
CA GLU A 298 -0.61 -20.62 3.13
C GLU A 298 0.89 -20.89 2.87
N LYS A 299 1.41 -22.02 3.38
CA LYS A 299 2.81 -22.47 3.16
C LYS A 299 2.81 -23.80 2.42
N SER A 300 3.73 -23.99 1.46
CA SER A 300 3.91 -25.29 0.81
C SER A 300 4.81 -26.23 1.61
N PHE A 301 4.38 -27.50 1.78
CA PHE A 301 5.14 -28.54 2.51
C PHE A 301 6.27 -29.18 1.72
N LEU A 302 6.23 -29.09 0.38
CA LEU A 302 6.89 -30.09 -0.45
C LEU A 302 7.95 -29.53 -1.40
N THR A 303 7.92 -28.23 -1.75
CA THR A 303 8.93 -27.51 -2.57
C THR A 303 8.48 -26.07 -2.80
N GLY A 304 9.33 -25.10 -2.46
CA GLY A 304 9.03 -23.67 -2.55
C GLY A 304 9.04 -23.13 -3.98
N PHE A 305 8.20 -22.14 -4.26
CA PHE A 305 8.41 -21.25 -5.41
C PHE A 305 9.66 -20.38 -5.22
N SER A 306 10.33 -20.03 -6.31
CA SER A 306 11.41 -19.04 -6.33
C SER A 306 11.15 -18.01 -7.43
N LEU A 307 11.29 -16.73 -7.09
CA LEU A 307 11.01 -15.58 -7.93
C LEU A 307 12.30 -14.79 -8.14
N SER A 308 12.73 -14.68 -9.40
CA SER A 308 13.90 -13.91 -9.82
C SER A 308 13.48 -12.92 -10.89
N LEU A 309 13.57 -11.62 -10.58
CA LEU A 309 13.15 -10.53 -11.48
C LEU A 309 14.26 -9.49 -11.59
N SER A 310 14.37 -8.88 -12.77
CA SER A 310 15.31 -7.79 -13.04
C SER A 310 14.64 -6.69 -13.84
N ARG A 311 15.15 -5.46 -13.73
CA ARG A 311 14.75 -4.39 -14.64
C ARG A 311 15.18 -4.75 -16.06
N PRO A 312 14.27 -4.69 -17.06
CA PRO A 312 14.66 -4.86 -18.45
C PRO A 312 15.79 -3.89 -18.83
N ALA A 313 16.76 -4.37 -19.60
CA ALA A 313 17.77 -3.49 -20.19
C ALA A 313 17.07 -2.43 -21.06
N LYS A 314 17.47 -1.16 -20.89
CA LYS A 314 17.01 -0.05 -21.74
C LYS A 314 17.59 -0.15 -23.15
#